data_AF-A0A2E1QKP7-F1
#
_entry.id   AF-A0A2E1QKP7-F1
#
_cell.length_a   1.000
_cell.length_b   1.000
_cell.length_c   1.000
_cell.angle_alpha   90.00
_cell.angle_beta   90.00
_cell.angle_gamma   90.00
#
_symmetry.space_group_name_H-M   'P 1'
#
loop_
_entity.id
_entity.type
_entity.pdbx_description
1 polymer ?
#
loop_
_entity_poly.entity_id
_entity_poly.type
_entity_poly.pdbx_seq_one_letter_code
_entity_poly.pdbx_strand_id
1 'polypeptide(L)'
;MSLLKENNISFTIVEYLKVPLTKQEILLLSQKLGKRPKDFIRRTELDFKENDIKLLIDDDQRLAEAMESYPKIMERPIYVSGNSAVVGRPPENILSLIGK
;
A
#
# COMPACT_ATOMS: atom_id res chain seq x y z
N MET A 1 0.88 13.99 -7.09
CA MET A 1 2.11 14.57 -6.53
C MET A 1 2.04 16.09 -6.34
N SER A 2 1.24 16.83 -7.11
CA SER A 2 1.08 18.29 -6.94
C SER A 2 0.60 18.66 -5.54
N LEU A 3 -0.40 17.94 -5.02
CA LEU A 3 -1.02 18.16 -3.72
C LEU A 3 -0.06 18.27 -2.52
N LEU A 4 0.96 17.40 -2.43
CA LEU A 4 1.93 17.40 -1.33
C LEU A 4 2.94 18.55 -1.45
N LYS A 5 3.36 18.87 -2.67
CA LYS A 5 4.25 20.01 -2.95
C LYS A 5 3.56 21.34 -2.66
N GLU A 6 2.29 21.46 -3.02
CA GLU A 6 1.46 22.64 -2.76
C GLU A 6 1.29 22.92 -1.26
N ASN A 7 1.36 21.88 -0.41
CA ASN A 7 1.27 22.01 1.04
C ASN A 7 2.64 22.14 1.76
N ASN A 8 3.76 22.30 1.04
CA ASN A 8 5.12 22.39 1.61
C ASN A 8 5.51 21.22 2.54
N ILE A 9 4.95 20.04 2.31
CA ILE A 9 5.22 18.87 3.15
C ILE A 9 6.46 18.18 2.61
N SER A 10 7.45 17.95 3.48
CA SER A 10 8.57 17.08 3.16
C SER A 10 8.09 15.64 3.13
N PHE A 11 8.21 14.98 1.98
CA PHE A 11 7.87 13.56 1.81
C PHE A 11 8.99 12.83 1.08
N THR A 12 9.13 11.55 1.40
CA THR A 12 10.03 10.65 0.69
C THR A 12 9.22 9.83 -0.31
N ILE A 13 9.69 9.76 -1.55
CA ILE A 13 9.11 8.89 -2.56
C ILE A 13 9.77 7.52 -2.45
N VAL A 14 8.99 6.50 -2.13
CA VAL A 14 9.45 5.10 -2.13
C VAL A 14 8.97 4.43 -3.40
N GLU A 15 9.89 4.09 -4.29
CA GLU A 15 9.61 3.33 -5.51
C GLU A 15 9.50 1.83 -5.19
N TYR A 16 8.42 1.44 -4.54
CA TYR A 16 8.22 0.08 -4.01
C TYR A 16 8.20 -1.03 -5.09
N LEU A 17 8.13 -0.67 -6.38
CA LEU A 17 8.29 -1.64 -7.48
C LEU A 17 9.76 -1.97 -7.76
N LYS A 18 10.68 -1.07 -7.43
CA LYS A 18 12.13 -1.26 -7.57
C LYS A 18 12.73 -1.83 -6.29
N VAL A 19 12.29 -1.31 -5.14
CA VAL A 19 12.70 -1.75 -3.81
C VAL A 19 11.43 -2.22 -3.08
N PRO A 20 11.04 -3.50 -3.23
CA PRO A 20 9.83 -4.02 -2.61
C PRO A 20 9.89 -3.88 -1.09
N LEU A 21 8.72 -3.69 -0.51
CA LEU A 21 8.55 -3.75 0.93
C LEU A 21 8.67 -5.20 1.38
N THR A 22 9.33 -5.42 2.51
CA THR A 22 9.36 -6.73 3.16
C THR A 22 7.98 -7.11 3.67
N LYS A 23 7.71 -8.40 3.86
CA LYS A 23 6.50 -8.90 4.54
C LYS A 23 6.20 -8.14 5.84
N GLN A 24 7.23 -7.91 6.67
CA GLN A 24 7.07 -7.22 7.95
C GLN A 24 6.62 -5.76 7.74
N GLU A 25 7.20 -5.06 6.78
CA GLU A 25 6.78 -3.69 6.44
C GLU A 25 5.36 -3.63 5.88
N ILE A 26 4.95 -4.63 5.09
CA ILE A 26 3.58 -4.72 4.56
C ILE A 26 2.57 -4.94 5.68
N LEU A 27 2.88 -5.80 6.65
CA LEU A 27 2.04 -6.01 7.83
C LEU A 27 1.97 -4.77 8.72
N LEU A 28 3.09 -4.06 8.90
CA LEU A 28 3.10 -2.77 9.59
C LEU A 28 2.27 -1.72 8.84
N LEU A 29 2.36 -1.69 7.50
CA LEU A 29 1.57 -0.80 6.66
C LEU A 29 0.07 -1.09 6.80
N SER A 30 -0.30 -2.37 6.83
CA SER A 30 -1.67 -2.82 7.11
C SER A 30 -2.18 -2.27 8.45
N GLN A 31 -1.38 -2.31 9.52
CA GLN A 31 -1.73 -1.71 10.81
C GLN A 31 -1.91 -0.19 10.71
N LYS A 32 -0.98 0.51 10.04
CA LYS A 32 -1.07 1.97 9.84
C LYS A 32 -2.27 2.40 9.01
N LEU A 33 -2.68 1.57 8.05
CA LEU A 33 -3.87 1.77 7.22
C LEU A 33 -5.18 1.46 7.98
N GLY A 34 -5.11 0.73 9.10
CA GLY A 34 -6.29 0.17 9.76
C GLY A 34 -7.06 -0.80 8.86
N LYS A 35 -6.35 -1.52 7.99
CA LYS A 35 -6.90 -2.39 6.92
C LYS A 35 -6.13 -3.68 6.84
N ARG A 36 -6.78 -4.79 6.49
CA ARG A 36 -6.07 -6.06 6.23
C ARG A 36 -5.36 -5.99 4.87
N PRO A 37 -4.31 -6.81 4.62
CA PRO A 37 -3.63 -6.88 3.32
C PRO A 37 -4.60 -7.04 2.15
N LYS A 38 -5.67 -7.83 2.31
CA LYS A 38 -6.71 -8.01 1.28
C LYS A 38 -7.50 -6.77 0.89
N ASP A 39 -7.50 -5.73 1.73
CA ASP A 39 -8.26 -4.50 1.52
C ASP A 39 -7.48 -3.47 0.69
N PHE A 40 -6.17 -3.65 0.50
CA PHE A 40 -5.32 -2.79 -0.32
C PHE A 40 -4.58 -3.57 -1.41
N ILE A 41 -5.25 -4.57 -1.99
CA ILE A 41 -4.75 -5.38 -3.10
C ILE A 41 -5.46 -5.07 -4.42
N ARG A 42 -4.68 -4.98 -5.50
CA ARG A 42 -5.11 -4.84 -6.89
C ARG A 42 -5.40 -6.19 -7.49
N ARG A 43 -6.66 -6.61 -7.43
CA ARG A 43 -7.13 -7.89 -8.00
C ARG A 43 -7.07 -7.96 -9.53
N THR A 44 -6.81 -6.84 -10.19
CA THR A 44 -6.78 -6.72 -11.66
C THR A 44 -5.44 -7.09 -12.28
N GLU A 45 -4.36 -7.09 -11.49
CA GLU A 45 -3.01 -7.38 -11.99
C GLU A 45 -2.88 -8.85 -12.45
N LEU A 46 -2.05 -9.08 -13.47
CA LEU A 46 -1.77 -10.42 -13.97
C LEU A 46 -1.16 -11.31 -12.88
N ASP A 47 -0.21 -10.77 -12.11
CA ASP A 47 0.43 -11.48 -11.01
C ASP A 47 -0.60 -12.02 -9.99
N PHE A 48 -1.68 -11.28 -9.73
CA PHE A 48 -2.76 -11.72 -8.84
C PHE A 48 -3.57 -12.89 -9.42
N LYS A 49 -3.75 -12.91 -10.74
CA LYS A 49 -4.55 -13.93 -11.45
C LYS A 49 -3.77 -15.20 -11.73
N GLU A 50 -2.47 -15.10 -12.00
CA GLU A 50 -1.63 -16.23 -12.43
C GLU A 50 -0.96 -17.00 -11.27
N ASN A 51 -0.82 -16.38 -10.09
CA ASN A 51 -0.07 -16.98 -8.96
C ASN A 51 -0.99 -17.42 -7.80
N ASP A 52 -2.25 -17.75 -8.08
CA ASP A 52 -3.23 -18.25 -7.09
C ASP A 52 -3.39 -17.38 -5.82
N ILE A 53 -3.04 -16.08 -5.92
CA ILE A 53 -3.05 -15.15 -4.77
C ILE A 53 -4.47 -14.98 -4.20
N LYS A 54 -5.49 -15.21 -5.02
CA LYS A 54 -6.90 -15.23 -4.59
C LYS A 54 -7.16 -16.28 -3.49
N LEU A 55 -6.44 -17.40 -3.47
CA LEU A 55 -6.57 -18.42 -2.43
C LEU A 55 -5.98 -17.97 -1.09
N LEU A 56 -5.05 -17.02 -1.12
CA LEU A 56 -4.36 -16.47 0.05
C LEU A 56 -5.10 -15.28 0.66
N ILE A 57 -6.27 -14.89 0.11
CA ILE A 57 -6.91 -13.62 0.44
C ILE A 57 -7.27 -13.48 1.92
N ASP A 58 -7.52 -14.58 2.63
CA ASP A 58 -7.87 -14.57 4.05
C ASP A 58 -6.70 -14.87 4.99
N ASP A 59 -5.53 -15.20 4.46
CA ASP A 59 -4.29 -15.40 5.23
C ASP A 59 -3.38 -14.16 5.07
N ASP A 60 -3.43 -13.27 6.05
CA ASP A 60 -2.71 -11.99 6.02
C ASP A 60 -1.18 -12.18 5.95
N GLN A 61 -0.65 -13.27 6.52
CA GLN A 61 0.79 -13.55 6.51
C GLN A 61 1.24 -13.99 5.12
N ARG A 62 0.53 -14.95 4.52
CA ARG A 62 0.82 -15.44 3.16
C ARG A 62 0.54 -14.37 2.11
N LEU A 63 -0.48 -13.56 2.31
CA LEU A 63 -0.80 -12.46 1.39
C LEU A 63 0.28 -11.38 1.42
N ALA A 64 0.84 -11.07 2.59
CA ALA A 64 1.96 -10.14 2.70
C ALA A 64 3.24 -10.68 2.02
N GLU A 65 3.52 -11.99 2.12
CA GLU A 65 4.62 -12.64 1.39
C GLU A 65 4.42 -12.56 -0.13
N ALA A 66 3.18 -12.76 -0.59
CA ALA A 66 2.83 -12.60 -2.01
C ALA A 66 2.98 -11.14 -2.46
N MET A 67 2.63 -10.16 -1.63
CA MET A 67 2.82 -8.74 -1.93
C MET A 67 4.30 -8.33 -1.99
N GLU A 68 5.16 -8.91 -1.16
CA GLU A 68 6.62 -8.73 -1.23
C GLU A 68 7.18 -9.30 -2.53
N SER A 69 6.72 -10.50 -2.91
CA SER A 69 7.16 -11.19 -4.15
C SER A 69 6.64 -10.52 -5.41
N TYR A 70 5.40 -9.99 -5.35
CA TYR A 70 4.70 -9.38 -6.46
C TYR A 70 4.21 -7.97 -6.09
N PRO A 71 5.11 -6.98 -5.92
CA PRO A 71 4.75 -5.66 -5.41
C PRO A 71 3.65 -4.99 -6.24
N LYS A 72 3.56 -5.26 -7.55
CA LYS A 72 2.52 -4.72 -8.43
C LYS A 72 1.09 -4.97 -7.94
N ILE A 73 0.84 -6.03 -7.18
CA ILE A 73 -0.48 -6.34 -6.66
C ILE A 73 -0.90 -5.41 -5.52
N MET A 74 -0.02 -4.58 -4.95
CA MET A 74 -0.42 -3.60 -3.93
C MET A 74 -1.11 -2.38 -4.54
N GLU A 75 -2.16 -1.88 -3.86
CA GLU A 75 -2.81 -0.62 -4.19
C GLU A 75 -1.83 0.55 -4.13
N ARG A 76 -2.03 1.54 -4.99
CA ARG A 76 -1.14 2.70 -5.11
C ARG A 76 -1.88 3.94 -5.61
N PRO A 77 -1.51 5.16 -5.18
CA PRO A 77 -0.45 5.46 -4.21
C PRO A 77 -0.89 5.18 -2.76
N ILE A 78 0.06 4.87 -1.90
CA ILE A 78 -0.13 4.82 -0.44
C ILE A 78 0.71 5.93 0.17
N TYR A 79 0.09 6.76 0.99
CA TYR A 79 0.77 7.80 1.75
C TYR A 79 0.89 7.37 3.21
N VAL A 80 2.07 7.54 3.80
CA VAL A 80 2.35 7.22 5.20
C VAL A 80 2.80 8.50 5.90
N SER A 81 2.15 8.83 7.02
CA SER A 81 2.51 9.94 7.89
C SER A 81 2.61 9.42 9.33
N GLY A 82 3.85 9.28 9.83
CA GLY A 82 4.12 8.72 11.15
C GLY A 82 3.51 7.32 11.34
N ASN A 83 2.55 7.21 12.25
CA ASN A 83 1.85 5.96 12.58
C ASN A 83 0.56 5.73 11.78
N SER A 84 0.21 6.63 10.85
CA SER A 84 -1.00 6.50 10.04
C SER A 84 -0.67 6.40 8.56
N ALA A 85 -1.50 5.69 7.80
CA ALA A 85 -1.36 5.57 6.36
C ALA A 85 -2.72 5.63 5.67
N VAL A 86 -2.74 5.98 4.38
CA VAL A 86 -3.96 6.02 3.57
C VAL A 86 -3.69 5.63 2.12
N VAL A 87 -4.65 4.93 1.52
CA VAL A 87 -4.68 4.69 0.07
C VAL A 87 -5.19 5.94 -0.61
N GLY A 88 -4.36 6.56 -1.45
CA GLY A 88 -4.63 7.81 -2.17
C GLY A 88 -5.50 7.61 -3.42
N ARG A 89 -6.54 6.78 -3.31
CA ARG A 89 -7.57 6.61 -4.33
C ARG A 89 -8.96 6.78 -3.69
N PRO A 90 -9.60 7.95 -3.84
CA PRO A 90 -9.13 9.15 -4.55
C PRO A 90 -7.93 9.83 -3.88
N PRO A 91 -7.15 10.65 -4.62
CA PRO A 91 -5.97 11.35 -4.08
C PRO A 91 -6.33 12.30 -2.91
N GLU A 92 -7.58 12.74 -2.82
CA GLU A 92 -8.12 13.53 -1.71
C GLU A 92 -8.00 12.81 -0.36
N ASN A 93 -7.99 11.48 -0.33
CA ASN A 93 -7.77 10.72 0.91
C ASN A 93 -6.44 11.06 1.57
N ILE A 94 -5.43 11.46 0.79
CA ILE A 94 -4.13 11.90 1.31
C ILE A 94 -4.29 13.20 2.12
N LEU A 95 -5.23 14.09 1.73
CA LEU A 95 -5.51 15.33 2.47
C LEU A 95 -6.03 15.06 3.88
N SER A 96 -6.80 13.97 4.06
CA SER A 96 -7.30 13.56 5.38
C SER A 96 -6.17 13.25 6.37
N LEU A 97 -4.95 12.96 5.88
CA LEU A 97 -3.76 12.76 6.70
C LEU A 97 -2.89 14.00 6.86
N ILE A 98 -3.01 14.97 5.96
CA ILE A 98 -2.23 16.21 5.94
C ILE A 98 -2.83 17.28 6.87
N GLY A 99 -4.17 17.31 6.99
CA GLY A 99 -4.90 18.30 7.78
C GLY A 99 -5.03 17.98 9.27
N LYS A 100 -4.26 17.03 9.81
CA LYS A 100 -4.15 16.72 11.24
C LYS A 100 -2.79 17.14 11.76
#